data_AF-A0A1F8P4U4-F1
#
_entry.id   AF-A0A1F8P4U4-F1
#
_cell.length_a   1.000
_cell.length_b   1.000
_cell.length_c   1.000
_cell.angle_alpha   90.00
_cell.angle_beta   90.00
_cell.angle_gamma   90.00
#
_symmetry.space_group_name_H-M   'P 1'
#
loop_
_entity.id
_entity.type
_entity.pdbx_description
1 polymer ?
#
loop_
_entity_poly.entity_id
_entity_poly.type
_entity_poly.pdbx_seq_one_letter_code
_entity_poly.pdbx_strand_id
1 'polypeptide(L)' 'MGGFHLARSQCEEIQQTVEAIKAFKPKVIVPSHCTGFKAMCQFAAQMPEEFTYGVVGTKYLF' A
#
# COMPACT_ATOMS: atom_id res chain seq x y z
N MET A 1 -2.47 2.77 -7.21
CA MET A 1 -1.43 1.82 -7.63
C MET A 1 -0.14 2.60 -7.83
N GLY A 2 0.98 2.18 -7.25
CA GLY A 2 2.27 2.87 -7.36
C GLY A 2 2.98 3.08 -6.03
N GLY A 3 3.97 3.96 -6.03
CA GLY A 3 4.72 4.34 -4.84
C GLY A 3 4.02 5.41 -4.02
N PHE A 4 4.00 5.22 -2.70
CA PHE A 4 3.40 6.15 -1.73
C PHE A 4 4.42 6.98 -0.94
N HIS A 5 5.71 6.82 -1.24
CA HIS A 5 6.81 7.57 -0.62
C HIS A 5 6.90 7.43 0.92
N LEU A 6 6.47 6.29 1.48
CA LEU A 6 6.44 6.02 2.92
C LEU A 6 7.68 5.33 3.47
N ALA A 7 8.68 5.02 2.63
CA ALA A 7 9.84 4.21 3.04
C ALA A 7 10.65 4.81 4.19
N ARG A 8 10.60 6.14 4.37
CA ARG A 8 11.31 6.89 5.42
C ARG A 8 10.36 7.53 6.45
N SER A 9 9.07 7.27 6.33
CA SER A 9 8.06 7.83 7.23
C SER A 9 8.10 7.16 8.60
N GLN A 10 7.68 7.92 9.61
CA GLN A 10 7.51 7.42 10.97
C GLN A 10 6.34 6.43 11.03
N CYS A 11 6.31 5.58 12.08
CA CYS A 11 5.21 4.61 12.27
C CYS A 11 3.83 5.28 12.21
N GLU A 12 3.71 6.44 12.85
CA GLU A 12 2.44 7.14 13.00
C GLU A 12 1.94 7.70 11.67
N GLU A 13 2.83 8.24 10.84
CA GLU A 13 2.49 8.69 9.48
C GLU A 13 2.07 7.52 8.58
N ILE A 14 2.74 6.37 8.69
CA ILE A 14 2.36 5.15 7.97
C ILE A 14 0.95 4.72 8.41
N GLN A 15 0.69 4.68 9.72
CA GLN A 15 -0.60 4.25 10.25
C GLN A 15 -1.73 5.18 9.80
N GLN A 16 -1.55 6.50 9.94
CA GLN A 16 -2.51 7.50 9.47
C GLN A 16 -2.81 7.35 7.97
N THR A 17 -1.77 7.11 7.17
CA THR A 17 -1.93 6.93 5.71
C THR A 17 -2.70 5.65 5.39
N VAL A 18 -2.39 4.54 6.07
CA VAL A 18 -3.08 3.25 5.88
C VAL A 18 -4.55 3.36 6.28
N GLU A 19 -4.86 4.01 7.39
CA GLU A 19 -6.23 4.25 7.85
C GLU A 19 -7.02 5.13 6.89
N ALA A 20 -6.42 6.23 6.43
CA ALA A 20 -7.04 7.12 5.45
C ALA A 20 -7.36 6.40 4.14
N ILE A 21 -6.43 5.57 3.64
CA ILE A 21 -6.65 4.78 2.43
C ILE A 21 -7.70 3.70 2.67
N LYS A 22 -7.71 3.04 3.83
CA LYS A 22 -8.74 2.05 4.18
C LYS A 22 -10.14 2.67 4.23
N ALA A 23 -10.26 3.89 4.78
CA ALA A 23 -11.53 4.62 4.83
C ALA A 23 -12.09 4.95 3.43
N PHE A 24 -11.22 5.11 2.43
CA PHE A 24 -11.61 5.31 1.03
C PHE A 24 -12.24 4.06 0.39
N LYS A 25 -12.11 2.87 1.01
CA LYS A 25 -12.62 1.58 0.51
C LYS A 25 -12.17 1.28 -0.94
N PRO A 26 -10.86 1.27 -1.23
CA PRO A 26 -10.37 0.91 -2.56
C PRO A 26 -10.74 -0.53 -2.89
N LYS A 27 -10.98 -0.83 -4.16
CA LYS A 27 -11.15 -2.23 -4.61
C LYS A 27 -9.81 -2.97 -4.69
N VAL A 28 -8.75 -2.25 -5.06
CA VAL A 28 -7.39 -2.79 -5.18
C VAL A 28 -6.38 -1.71 -4.76
N ILE A 29 -5.41 -2.10 -3.94
CA ILE A 29 -4.26 -1.30 -3.58
C ILE A 29 -2.96 -2.02 -3.98
N VAL A 30 -2.09 -1.28 -4.65
CA VAL A 30 -0.82 -1.80 -5.17
C VAL A 30 0.31 -0.89 -4.72
N PRO A 31 0.80 -1.02 -3.49
CA PRO A 31 1.94 -0.23 -3.04
C PRO A 31 3.24 -0.79 -3.63
N SER A 32 4.17 0.07 -4.08
CA SER A 32 5.42 -0.36 -4.71
C SER A 32 6.59 0.60 -4.48
N HIS A 33 7.81 0.17 -4.87
CA HIS A 33 9.03 1.00 -4.93
C HIS A 33 9.27 1.84 -3.65
N CYS A 34 9.00 3.15 -3.69
CA CYS A 34 9.26 4.10 -2.62
C CYS A 34 8.28 4.00 -1.44
N THR A 35 7.25 3.14 -1.50
CA THR A 35 6.41 2.84 -0.32
C THR A 35 7.23 2.22 0.81
N GLY A 36 8.21 1.37 0.49
CA GLY A 36 9.07 0.71 1.47
C GLY A 36 8.40 -0.45 2.20
N PHE A 37 9.22 -1.41 2.64
CA PHE A 37 8.76 -2.71 3.13
C PHE A 37 7.83 -2.61 4.34
N LYS A 38 8.19 -1.79 5.34
CA LYS A 38 7.39 -1.60 6.55
C LYS A 38 5.96 -1.12 6.26
N ALA A 39 5.81 -0.12 5.39
CA ALA A 39 4.49 0.38 5.01
C ALA A 39 3.73 -0.65 4.14
N MET A 40 4.41 -1.35 3.23
CA MET A 40 3.80 -2.46 2.48
C MET A 40 3.23 -3.54 3.40
N CYS A 41 3.94 -3.92 4.46
CA CYS A 41 3.43 -4.87 5.46
C CYS A 41 2.18 -4.33 6.18
N GLN A 42 2.12 -3.03 6.50
CA GLN A 42 0.93 -2.44 7.12
C GLN A 42 -0.27 -2.48 6.17
N PHE A 43 -0.09 -2.15 4.89
CA PHE A 43 -1.13 -2.29 3.88
C PHE A 43 -1.63 -3.73 3.75
N ALA A 44 -0.70 -4.70 3.63
CA ALA A 44 -1.05 -6.11 3.51
C ALA A 44 -1.78 -6.65 4.75
N ALA A 45 -1.38 -6.23 5.96
CA ALA A 45 -2.00 -6.67 7.21
C ALA A 45 -3.41 -6.09 7.41
N GLN A 46 -3.63 -4.84 7.01
CA GLN A 46 -4.87 -4.11 7.31
C GLN A 46 -5.92 -4.16 6.18
N MET A 47 -5.50 -4.46 4.96
CA MET A 47 -6.33 -4.59 3.75
C MET A 47 -5.91 -5.82 2.91
N PRO A 48 -6.00 -7.04 3.48
CA PRO A 48 -5.48 -8.25 2.82
C PRO A 48 -6.24 -8.62 1.54
N GLU A 49 -7.51 -8.24 1.41
CA GLU A 49 -8.34 -8.57 0.24
C GLU A 49 -8.08 -7.60 -0.92
N GLU A 50 -7.80 -6.34 -0.62
CA GLU A 50 -7.52 -5.29 -1.60
C GLU A 50 -6.04 -5.28 -2.03
N PHE A 51 -5.14 -5.76 -1.18
CA PHE A 51 -3.70 -5.66 -1.39
C PHE A 51 -3.19 -6.64 -2.44
N THR A 52 -2.38 -6.12 -3.37
CA THR A 52 -1.54 -6.94 -4.24
C THR A 52 -0.20 -6.28 -4.52
N TYR A 53 0.80 -7.08 -4.92
CA TYR A 53 2.15 -6.60 -5.17
C TYR A 53 2.27 -5.85 -6.49
N GLY A 54 2.99 -4.73 -6.45
CA GLY A 54 3.45 -4.02 -7.64
C GLY A 54 4.87 -4.40 -8.00
N VAL A 55 5.04 -5.38 -8.89
CA VAL A 55 6.36 -5.77 -9.43
C VAL A 55 6.46 -5.44 -10.92
N VAL A 56 7.69 -5.37 -11.42
CA VAL A 56 7.94 -5.07 -12.85
C VAL A 56 7.32 -6.17 -13.71
N GLY A 57 6.59 -5.76 -14.76
CA GLY A 57 5.94 -6.69 -15.69
C GLY A 57 4.58 -7.21 -15.25
N THR A 58 4.06 -6.80 -14.08
CA THR A 58 2.69 -7.17 -13.67
C THR A 58 1.65 -6.52 -14.56
N LYS A 59 0.73 -7.33 -15.09
CA LYS A 59 -0.48 -6.88 -15.77
C LYS A 59 -1.69 -7.11 -14.88
N TYR A 60 -2.41 -6.05 -14.54
CA TYR A 60 -3.69 -6.13 -13.84
C TYR A 60 -4.84 -6.17 -14.86
N LEU A 61 -5.80 -7.07 -14.63
CA LEU A 61 -7.02 -7.21 -15.44
C LEU A 61 -8.20 -6.91 -14.53
N PHE A 62 -9.05 -5.96 -14.95
CA PHE A 62 -10.22 -5.50 -14.20
C PHE A 62 -11.46 -5.54 -15.08
#